data_AF-A0A242DAJ1-F1
#
_entry.id   AF-A0A242DAJ1-F1
#
_cell.length_a   1.000
_cell.length_b   1.000
_cell.length_c   1.000
_cell.angle_alpha   90.00
_cell.angle_beta   90.00
_cell.angle_gamma   90.00
#
_symmetry.space_group_name_H-M   'P 1'
#
loop_
_entity.id
_entity.type
_entity.pdbx_description
1 polymer ?
#
loop_
_entity_poly.entity_id
_entity_poly.type
_entity_poly.pdbx_seq_one_letter_code
_entity_poly.pdbx_strand_id
1 'polypeptide(L)'
;MGKRVIIILLILVVVIICVKFGAAFLTKRTLQKETINQVNISKKSDGEYEGYYQIKPVSAKVNVHVADGKITTIDIKEHMTGLGKNGEKIVNKIIDKQSLAVDAVSGATQSSVTIIKAVEDALSKDN
;
A
#
# COMPACT_ATOMS: atom_id res chain seq x y z
N MET A 1 7.15 50.60 -9.05
CA MET A 1 6.99 49.18 -9.46
C MET A 1 7.05 48.16 -8.31
N GLY A 2 7.24 48.55 -7.03
CA GLY A 2 7.63 47.61 -5.97
C GLY A 2 6.51 46.88 -5.21
N LYS A 3 5.48 47.58 -4.71
CA LYS A 3 4.57 46.97 -3.71
C LYS A 3 3.51 46.03 -4.30
N ARG A 4 2.93 46.39 -5.46
CA ARG A 4 1.87 45.59 -6.12
C ARG A 4 2.41 44.27 -6.68
N VAL A 5 3.63 44.27 -7.22
CA VAL A 5 4.28 43.05 -7.76
C VAL A 5 4.66 42.09 -6.65
N ILE A 6 5.16 42.59 -5.52
CA ILE A 6 5.49 41.78 -4.33
C ILE A 6 4.23 41.13 -3.74
N ILE A 7 3.12 41.85 -3.67
CA ILE A 7 1.83 41.30 -3.19
C ILE A 7 1.35 40.18 -4.12
N ILE A 8 1.45 40.35 -5.44
CA ILE A 8 1.06 39.33 -6.42
C ILE A 8 1.93 38.07 -6.27
N LEU A 9 3.25 38.22 -6.09
CA LEU A 9 4.16 37.10 -5.87
C LEU A 9 3.86 36.34 -4.56
N LEU A 10 3.57 37.04 -3.46
CA LEU A 10 3.22 36.42 -2.19
C LEU A 10 1.90 35.62 -2.29
N ILE A 11 0.89 36.15 -2.98
CA ILE A 11 -0.36 35.43 -3.23
C ILE A 11 -0.08 34.17 -4.06
N LEU A 12 0.77 34.25 -5.08
CA LEU A 12 1.14 33.12 -5.92
C LEU A 12 1.83 32.00 -5.11
N VAL A 13 2.73 32.37 -4.21
CA VAL A 13 3.42 31.41 -3.31
C VAL A 13 2.43 30.73 -2.37
N VAL A 14 1.51 31.48 -1.76
CA VAL A 14 0.47 30.93 -0.87
C VAL A 14 -0.46 29.98 -1.63
N VAL A 15 -0.85 30.31 -2.87
CA VAL A 15 -1.66 29.43 -3.72
C VAL A 15 -0.92 28.12 -4.01
N ILE A 16 0.37 28.16 -4.34
CA ILE A 16 1.18 26.95 -4.59
C ILE A 16 1.24 26.07 -3.34
N ILE A 17 1.42 26.67 -2.16
CA ILE A 17 1.45 25.95 -0.88
C ILE A 17 0.07 25.32 -0.60
N CYS A 18 -1.02 26.07 -0.76
CA CYS A 18 -2.38 25.56 -0.57
C CYS A 18 -2.73 24.42 -1.52
N VAL A 19 -2.31 24.48 -2.79
CA VAL A 19 -2.51 23.40 -3.76
C VAL A 19 -1.72 22.15 -3.35
N LYS A 20 -0.46 22.30 -2.95
CA LYS A 20 0.38 21.18 -2.47
C LYS A 20 -0.20 20.53 -1.20
N PHE A 21 -0.64 21.34 -0.25
CA PHE A 21 -1.21 20.86 1.01
C PHE A 21 -2.59 20.22 0.80
N GLY A 22 -3.42 20.80 -0.07
CA GLY A 22 -4.70 20.21 -0.48
C GLY A 22 -4.53 18.88 -1.21
N ALA A 23 -3.61 18.80 -2.17
CA ALA A 23 -3.31 17.55 -2.88
C ALA A 23 -2.80 16.44 -1.93
N ALA A 24 -1.94 16.78 -0.97
CA ALA A 24 -1.46 15.85 0.05
C ALA A 24 -2.57 15.39 1.02
N PHE A 25 -3.52 16.29 1.34
CA PHE A 25 -4.69 15.97 2.17
C PHE A 25 -5.68 15.05 1.46
N LEU A 26 -5.90 15.27 0.15
CA LEU A 26 -6.78 14.44 -0.68
C LEU A 26 -6.22 13.03 -0.89
N THR A 27 -4.91 12.90 -1.13
CA THR A 27 -4.27 11.58 -1.32
C THR A 27 -4.26 10.72 -0.06
N LYS A 28 -4.21 11.32 1.15
CA LYS A 28 -4.29 10.56 2.41
C LYS A 28 -5.65 9.89 2.65
N ARG A 29 -6.75 10.44 2.11
CA ARG A 29 -8.10 9.90 2.37
C ARG A 29 -8.39 8.58 1.66
N THR A 30 -7.73 8.31 0.53
CA THR A 30 -7.96 7.08 -0.25
C THR A 30 -7.34 5.83 0.40
N LEU A 31 -6.31 6.00 1.24
CA LEU A 31 -5.66 4.88 1.96
C LEU A 31 -6.31 4.59 3.31
N GLN A 32 -6.91 5.60 3.96
CA GLN A 32 -7.54 5.42 5.27
C GLN A 32 -8.84 4.61 5.24
N LYS A 33 -9.43 4.39 4.06
CA LYS A 33 -10.69 3.65 3.95
C LYS A 33 -10.48 2.12 3.89
N GLU A 34 -9.25 1.68 3.74
CA GLU A 34 -8.90 0.28 3.53
C GLU A 34 -8.38 -0.32 4.84
N THR A 35 -9.31 -0.71 5.71
CA THR A 35 -9.00 -1.48 6.92
C THR A 35 -8.43 -2.84 6.51
N ILE A 36 -7.22 -3.17 6.98
CA ILE A 36 -6.64 -4.51 6.83
C ILE A 36 -7.38 -5.40 7.84
N ASN A 37 -8.16 -6.37 7.37
CA ASN A 37 -8.80 -7.32 8.25
C ASN A 37 -7.75 -8.32 8.77
N GLN A 38 -7.88 -8.70 10.03
CA GLN A 38 -7.07 -9.79 10.56
C GLN A 38 -7.55 -11.10 9.97
N VAL A 39 -6.78 -11.64 9.02
CA VAL A 39 -6.97 -13.01 8.55
C VAL A 39 -6.29 -13.95 9.55
N ASN A 40 -7.04 -14.98 9.98
CA ASN A 40 -6.52 -15.98 10.90
C ASN A 40 -5.75 -17.06 10.12
N ILE A 41 -4.46 -16.81 9.91
CA ILE A 41 -3.58 -17.64 9.06
C ILE A 41 -3.56 -19.10 9.54
N SER A 42 -3.59 -19.35 10.84
CA SER A 42 -3.55 -20.71 11.42
C SER A 42 -4.80 -21.55 11.13
N LYS A 43 -5.88 -20.95 10.66
CA LYS A 43 -7.09 -21.66 10.23
C LYS A 43 -7.16 -21.85 8.71
N LYS A 44 -6.18 -21.32 7.98
CA LYS A 44 -6.14 -21.45 6.53
C LYS A 44 -5.62 -22.83 6.17
N SER A 45 -6.27 -23.47 5.21
CA SER A 45 -5.78 -24.72 4.62
C SER A 45 -4.41 -24.50 3.96
N ASP A 46 -3.62 -25.55 3.96
CA ASP A 46 -2.36 -25.53 3.23
C ASP A 46 -2.62 -25.48 1.73
N GLY A 47 -1.81 -24.72 1.01
CA GLY A 47 -1.98 -24.49 -0.42
C GLY A 47 -1.36 -23.22 -0.92
N GLU A 48 -1.65 -22.94 -2.19
CA GLU A 48 -1.13 -21.81 -2.94
C GLU A 48 -2.30 -20.90 -3.34
N TYR A 49 -2.20 -19.62 -3.00
CA TYR A 49 -3.29 -18.67 -3.11
C TYR A 49 -2.87 -17.45 -3.92
N GLU A 50 -3.48 -17.23 -5.08
CA GLU A 50 -3.28 -16.01 -5.86
C GLU A 50 -4.13 -14.86 -5.33
N GLY A 51 -3.50 -13.72 -5.11
CA GLY A 51 -4.14 -12.48 -4.68
C GLY A 51 -3.84 -11.33 -5.62
N TYR A 52 -4.82 -10.45 -5.83
CA TYR A 52 -4.65 -9.26 -6.63
C TYR A 52 -5.34 -8.07 -5.98
N TYR A 53 -4.66 -6.92 -5.97
CA TYR A 53 -5.25 -5.69 -5.48
C TYR A 53 -4.70 -4.46 -6.21
N GLN A 54 -5.54 -3.43 -6.35
CA GLN A 54 -5.22 -2.23 -7.11
C GLN A 54 -5.74 -0.95 -6.44
N ILE A 55 -4.84 0.01 -6.27
CA ILE A 55 -5.12 1.41 -5.91
C ILE A 55 -4.47 2.29 -6.97
N LYS A 56 -5.22 2.70 -7.99
CA LYS A 56 -4.65 3.43 -9.15
C LYS A 56 -3.77 4.63 -8.71
N PRO A 57 -2.54 4.77 -9.23
CA PRO A 57 -1.91 4.00 -10.33
C PRO A 57 -1.12 2.74 -9.90
N VAL A 58 -1.23 2.31 -8.64
CA VAL A 58 -0.49 1.19 -8.02
C VAL A 58 -1.31 -0.10 -8.09
N SER A 59 -0.68 -1.23 -8.41
CA SER A 59 -1.30 -2.56 -8.36
C SER A 59 -0.29 -3.61 -7.92
N ALA A 60 -0.76 -4.71 -7.34
CA ALA A 60 0.07 -5.86 -7.00
C ALA A 60 -0.69 -7.17 -7.25
N LYS A 61 0.00 -8.14 -7.86
CA LYS A 61 -0.39 -9.54 -7.94
C LYS A 61 0.61 -10.37 -7.16
N VAL A 62 0.12 -11.14 -6.20
CA VAL A 62 0.94 -12.00 -5.34
C VAL A 62 0.44 -13.43 -5.39
N ASN A 63 1.33 -14.33 -5.01
CA ASN A 63 1.00 -15.71 -4.78
C ASN A 63 1.54 -16.12 -3.40
N VAL A 64 0.63 -16.54 -2.53
CA VAL A 64 0.89 -16.80 -1.12
C VAL A 64 0.86 -18.31 -0.88
N HIS A 65 1.96 -18.84 -0.36
CA HIS A 65 2.07 -20.24 0.00
C HIS A 65 1.82 -20.39 1.51
N VAL A 66 0.85 -21.23 1.86
CA VAL A 66 0.51 -21.58 3.24
C VAL A 66 0.84 -23.06 3.46
N ALA A 67 1.62 -23.34 4.51
CA ALA A 67 1.90 -24.70 4.97
C ALA A 67 1.92 -24.75 6.50
N ASP A 68 1.40 -25.81 7.09
CA ASP A 68 1.28 -25.99 8.53
C ASP A 68 0.62 -24.79 9.25
N GLY A 69 -0.37 -24.17 8.60
CA GLY A 69 -1.06 -22.99 9.14
C GLY A 69 -0.18 -21.74 9.25
N LYS A 70 0.88 -21.64 8.44
CA LYS A 70 1.80 -20.50 8.35
C LYS A 70 2.05 -20.09 6.90
N ILE A 71 2.29 -18.81 6.69
CA ILE A 71 2.78 -18.30 5.40
C ILE A 71 4.26 -18.65 5.29
N THR A 72 4.61 -19.51 4.35
CA THR A 72 6.01 -19.90 4.09
C THR A 72 6.67 -18.97 3.09
N THR A 73 5.94 -18.60 2.03
CA THR A 73 6.45 -17.80 0.93
C THR A 73 5.37 -16.86 0.42
N ILE A 74 5.78 -15.66 -0.01
CA ILE A 74 4.95 -14.72 -0.76
C ILE A 74 5.72 -14.32 -2.00
N ASP A 75 5.28 -14.80 -3.16
CA ASP A 75 5.83 -14.45 -4.45
C ASP A 75 5.09 -13.23 -5.00
N ILE A 76 5.83 -12.22 -5.42
CA ILE A 76 5.27 -11.06 -6.11
C ILE A 76 5.37 -11.34 -7.61
N LYS A 77 4.24 -11.63 -8.24
CA LYS A 77 4.18 -11.93 -9.68
C LYS A 77 4.16 -10.64 -10.50
N GLU A 78 3.43 -9.64 -10.04
CA GLU A 78 3.38 -8.31 -10.68
C GLU A 78 3.27 -7.22 -9.62
N HIS A 79 3.95 -6.09 -9.84
CA HIS A 79 3.81 -4.93 -8.97
C HIS A 79 4.06 -3.63 -9.76
N MET A 80 3.04 -2.79 -9.84
CA MET A 80 3.12 -1.44 -10.39
C MET A 80 3.22 -0.45 -9.23
N THR A 81 4.32 0.29 -9.14
CA THR A 81 4.58 1.27 -8.06
C THR A 81 4.01 2.67 -8.34
N GLY A 82 3.63 2.95 -9.58
CA GLY A 82 3.26 4.31 -10.01
C GLY A 82 4.44 5.28 -9.86
N LEU A 83 4.21 6.41 -9.18
CA LEU A 83 5.24 7.43 -8.90
C LEU A 83 5.98 7.18 -7.56
N GLY A 84 5.62 6.13 -6.82
CA GLY A 84 6.14 5.82 -5.49
C GLY A 84 7.39 4.94 -5.49
N LYS A 85 7.98 4.75 -4.30
CA LYS A 85 9.06 3.78 -4.11
C LYS A 85 8.54 2.34 -4.08
N ASN A 86 9.43 1.39 -4.37
CA ASN A 86 9.15 -0.03 -4.26
C ASN A 86 8.86 -0.42 -2.78
N GLY A 87 7.72 -1.07 -2.54
CA GLY A 87 7.26 -1.57 -1.24
C GLY A 87 7.42 -3.08 -1.01
N GLU A 88 8.02 -3.83 -1.95
CA GLU A 88 8.08 -5.31 -1.97
C GLU A 88 8.71 -5.91 -0.70
N LYS A 89 9.64 -5.20 -0.05
CA LYS A 89 10.24 -5.63 1.23
C LYS A 89 9.22 -5.85 2.36
N ILE A 90 7.98 -5.38 2.19
CA ILE A 90 6.88 -5.63 3.13
C ILE A 90 6.56 -7.13 3.27
N VAL A 91 6.79 -7.94 2.23
CA VAL A 91 6.47 -9.39 2.28
C VAL A 91 7.29 -10.13 3.33
N ASN A 92 8.57 -9.79 3.49
CA ASN A 92 9.43 -10.37 4.52
C ASN A 92 8.86 -10.08 5.91
N LYS A 93 8.39 -8.85 6.14
CA LYS A 93 7.77 -8.49 7.43
C LYS A 93 6.48 -9.27 7.69
N ILE A 94 5.69 -9.55 6.66
CA ILE A 94 4.46 -10.35 6.77
C ILE A 94 4.81 -11.80 7.16
N ILE A 95 5.81 -12.38 6.51
CA ILE A 95 6.29 -13.75 6.79
C ILE A 95 6.89 -13.80 8.21
N ASP A 96 7.75 -12.87 8.57
CA ASP A 96 8.40 -12.85 9.89
C ASP A 96 7.39 -12.71 11.03
N LYS A 97 6.40 -11.82 10.87
CA LYS A 97 5.38 -11.56 11.90
C LYS A 97 4.19 -12.51 11.81
N GLN A 98 4.05 -13.29 10.74
CA GLN A 98 2.85 -14.05 10.42
C GLN A 98 1.59 -13.20 10.61
N SER A 99 1.61 -11.99 10.07
CA SER A 99 0.53 -11.02 10.26
C SER A 99 0.48 -10.01 9.12
N LEU A 100 -0.73 -9.57 8.77
CA LEU A 100 -0.95 -8.47 7.82
C LEU A 100 -0.83 -7.08 8.50
N ALA A 101 -0.83 -7.03 9.83
CA ALA A 101 -0.70 -5.81 10.62
C ALA A 101 0.78 -5.39 10.75
N VAL A 102 1.39 -5.02 9.61
CA VAL A 102 2.80 -4.64 9.52
C VAL A 102 2.98 -3.19 9.07
N ASP A 103 4.03 -2.54 9.59
CA ASP A 103 4.31 -1.15 9.24
C ASP A 103 4.77 -1.02 7.79
N ALA A 104 4.10 -0.14 7.06
CA ALA A 104 4.44 0.22 5.70
C ALA A 104 5.89 0.69 5.57
N VAL A 105 6.50 0.45 4.41
CA VAL A 105 7.86 0.90 4.12
C VAL A 105 7.87 2.41 3.90
N SER A 106 8.80 3.11 4.54
CA SER A 106 8.92 4.57 4.45
C SER A 106 9.12 5.03 3.01
N GLY A 107 8.27 5.95 2.54
CA GLY A 107 8.26 6.45 1.16
C GLY A 107 7.64 5.50 0.12
N ALA A 108 7.16 4.32 0.55
CA ALA A 108 6.48 3.33 -0.28
C ALA A 108 5.11 2.94 0.31
N THR A 109 4.42 3.90 0.96
CA THR A 109 3.18 3.61 1.71
C THR A 109 2.09 3.03 0.82
N GLN A 110 1.84 3.61 -0.37
CA GLN A 110 0.83 3.08 -1.29
C GLN A 110 1.18 1.66 -1.74
N SER A 111 2.40 1.44 -2.25
CA SER A 111 2.88 0.10 -2.61
C SER A 111 2.78 -0.91 -1.46
N SER A 112 3.17 -0.52 -0.25
CA SER A 112 3.09 -1.41 0.93
C SER A 112 1.64 -1.81 1.21
N VAL A 113 0.71 -0.84 1.21
CA VAL A 113 -0.71 -1.11 1.43
C VAL A 113 -1.27 -1.98 0.32
N THR A 114 -0.95 -1.71 -0.94
CA THR A 114 -1.42 -2.49 -2.09
C THR A 114 -0.94 -3.94 -2.02
N ILE A 115 0.31 -4.18 -1.65
CA ILE A 115 0.84 -5.54 -1.49
C ILE A 115 0.16 -6.25 -0.31
N ILE A 116 0.02 -5.62 0.86
CA ILE A 116 -0.65 -6.26 2.01
C ILE A 116 -2.09 -6.61 1.64
N LYS A 117 -2.80 -5.74 0.90
CA LYS A 117 -4.15 -6.01 0.42
C LYS A 117 -4.23 -7.13 -0.62
N ALA A 118 -3.23 -7.25 -1.50
CA ALA A 118 -3.15 -8.41 -2.39
C ALA A 118 -2.95 -9.71 -1.61
N VAL A 119 -2.15 -9.70 -0.54
CA VAL A 119 -1.99 -10.86 0.36
C VAL A 119 -3.28 -11.14 1.14
N GLU A 120 -3.99 -10.11 1.61
CA GLU A 120 -5.31 -10.25 2.23
C GLU A 120 -6.30 -10.93 1.27
N ASP A 121 -6.35 -10.49 0.01
CA ASP A 121 -7.20 -11.07 -1.03
C ASP A 121 -6.86 -12.55 -1.28
N ALA A 122 -5.57 -12.89 -1.37
CA ALA A 122 -5.12 -14.29 -1.48
C ALA A 122 -5.63 -15.14 -0.32
N LEU A 123 -5.42 -14.70 0.92
CA LEU A 123 -5.77 -15.45 2.11
C LEU A 123 -7.29 -15.50 2.39
N SER A 124 -8.06 -14.59 1.79
CA SER A 124 -9.53 -14.56 1.90
C SER A 124 -10.22 -15.57 0.97
N LYS A 125 -9.52 -16.12 -0.04
CA LYS A 125 -10.07 -17.11 -0.98
C LYS A 125 -9.92 -18.51 -0.43
N ASP A 126 -11.01 -19.26 -0.33
CA ASP A 126 -10.92 -20.69 -0.01
C ASP A 126 -10.53 -21.50 -1.24
N ASN A 127 -9.73 -22.54 -1.01
CA ASN A 127 -9.25 -23.48 -2.03
C ASN A 127 -10.30 -24.58 -2.24
#